data_AF-A0A553PUW4-F1
#
_entry.id   AF-A0A553PUW4-F1
#
_cell.length_a   1.000
_cell.length_b   1.000
_cell.length_c   1.000
_cell.angle_alpha   90.00
_cell.angle_beta   90.00
_cell.angle_gamma   90.00
#
_symmetry.space_group_name_H-M   'P 1'
#
loop_
_entity.id
_entity.type
_entity.pdbx_description
1 polymer ?
#
loop_
_entity_poly.entity_id
_entity_poly.type
_entity_poly.pdbx_seq_one_letter_code
_entity_poly.pdbx_strand_id
1 'polypeptide(L)'
;MFPTKENVGWPRVSKFTLSACAAAVAELVTFPLDLTKTRLQIQGEGGGSVQSQRHRGMLSTAAGIVREEGPLKLWQGVTPAIYRHIAVLGSMVSGALGQFIASPTDLVKVQMQMEGRRRLEGKPPRVRGVYHAFTKIIAEGGVRALWAGWVPNVQRAALVNLGDLMTYDTVKHFLLRNTSMPDNSICHGLSSICSGLVAAVMGTPADVVKTRVMNQPRDSNGRGLLYKSSTDCLVQSVRREGFFSLYKGFLPTWFRMFSTSSEMAAPGSGTSRRLVQYVIVRSDLIHSLSWPLGAVITQACHAATAAIHLHYNDADTQEYLAELDSMHKVVLQAPDEASLTSLSSLLCEKDIAHKLWMEQPENIPTCLALKPYPKESVHPYLKKFKLFK
;
A
#
# COMPACT_ATOMS: atom_id res chain seq x y z
N MET A 1 43.91 20.22 -38.59
CA MET A 1 42.53 19.71 -38.75
C MET A 1 42.47 18.37 -38.02
N PHE A 2 42.08 18.38 -36.75
CA PHE A 2 41.94 17.14 -35.96
C PHE A 2 40.48 16.68 -36.06
N PRO A 3 40.20 15.41 -36.37
CA PRO A 3 38.84 14.92 -36.44
C PRO A 3 38.24 14.89 -35.03
N THR A 4 37.13 15.60 -34.86
CA THR A 4 36.32 15.58 -33.63
C THR A 4 35.79 14.16 -33.43
N LYS A 5 36.14 13.52 -32.31
CA LYS A 5 35.58 12.24 -31.86
C LYS A 5 34.05 12.31 -31.96
N GLU A 6 33.49 11.46 -32.81
CA GLU A 6 32.05 11.20 -32.82
C GLU A 6 31.64 10.73 -31.43
N ASN A 7 30.78 11.49 -30.77
CA ASN A 7 30.11 11.07 -29.54
C ASN A 7 29.15 9.94 -29.91
N VAL A 8 29.64 8.70 -29.94
CA VAL A 8 28.82 7.49 -29.96
C VAL A 8 28.09 7.43 -28.62
N GLY A 9 26.97 8.15 -28.55
CA GLY A 9 26.09 8.14 -27.41
C GLY A 9 25.48 6.75 -27.27
N TRP A 10 25.95 5.98 -26.28
CA TRP A 10 25.39 4.67 -25.96
C TRP A 10 23.86 4.76 -25.86
N PRO A 11 23.10 3.84 -26.48
CA PRO A 11 21.65 3.80 -26.36
C PRO A 11 21.26 3.82 -24.89
N ARG A 12 20.25 4.63 -24.53
CA ARG A 12 19.83 4.79 -23.13
C ARG A 12 19.46 3.44 -22.49
N VAL A 13 18.93 2.51 -23.29
CA VAL A 13 18.63 1.12 -22.89
C VAL A 13 19.89 0.38 -22.41
N SER A 14 21.01 0.53 -23.13
CA SER A 14 22.28 -0.10 -22.76
C SER A 14 22.82 0.40 -21.42
N LYS A 15 22.51 1.64 -21.03
CA LYS A 15 22.90 2.18 -19.71
C LYS A 15 22.07 1.57 -18.58
N PHE A 16 20.78 1.31 -18.82
CA PHE A 16 19.89 0.67 -17.84
C PHE A 16 20.22 -0.81 -17.65
N THR A 17 20.52 -1.54 -18.73
CA THR A 17 20.96 -2.93 -18.62
C THR A 17 22.31 -3.02 -17.93
N LEU A 18 23.25 -2.10 -18.23
CA LEU A 18 24.53 -2.03 -17.53
C LEU A 18 24.36 -1.73 -16.04
N SER A 19 23.44 -0.84 -15.64
CA SER A 19 23.18 -0.57 -14.22
C SER A 19 22.56 -1.77 -13.49
N ALA A 20 21.68 -2.52 -14.17
CA ALA A 20 21.08 -3.73 -13.62
C ALA A 20 22.13 -4.84 -13.43
N CYS A 21 22.99 -5.06 -14.43
CA CYS A 21 24.12 -5.99 -14.32
C CYS A 21 25.10 -5.56 -13.23
N ALA A 22 25.41 -4.26 -13.13
CA ALA A 22 26.30 -3.74 -12.09
C ALA A 22 25.73 -3.96 -10.68
N ALA A 23 24.41 -3.77 -10.48
CA ALA A 23 23.77 -4.04 -9.20
C ALA A 23 23.80 -5.53 -8.83
N ALA A 24 23.54 -6.42 -9.78
CA ALA A 24 23.62 -7.87 -9.55
C ALA A 24 25.06 -8.33 -9.24
N VAL A 25 26.06 -7.78 -9.94
CA VAL A 25 27.47 -8.06 -9.68
C VAL A 25 27.90 -7.52 -8.32
N ALA A 26 27.48 -6.31 -7.95
CA ALA A 26 27.77 -5.73 -6.64
C ALA A 26 27.22 -6.62 -5.52
N GLU A 27 25.95 -7.05 -5.63
CA GLU A 27 25.34 -7.96 -4.65
C GLU A 27 26.10 -9.29 -4.56
N LEU A 28 26.47 -9.89 -5.70
CA LEU A 28 27.24 -11.14 -5.71
C LEU A 28 28.59 -11.01 -4.99
N VAL A 29 29.25 -9.87 -5.13
CA VAL A 29 30.54 -9.59 -4.48
C VAL A 29 30.37 -9.32 -2.98
N THR A 30 29.30 -8.64 -2.57
CA THR A 30 29.06 -8.31 -1.16
C THR A 30 28.35 -9.42 -0.37
N PHE A 31 27.70 -10.38 -1.04
CA PHE A 31 26.89 -11.41 -0.39
C PHE A 31 27.61 -12.22 0.71
N PRO A 32 28.90 -12.60 0.58
CA PRO A 32 29.62 -13.27 1.67
C PRO A 32 29.69 -12.42 2.94
N LEU A 33 29.79 -11.09 2.82
CA LEU A 33 29.79 -10.18 3.96
C LEU A 33 28.41 -10.16 4.62
N ASP A 34 27.34 -10.13 3.84
CA ASP A 34 25.96 -10.15 4.37
C ASP A 34 25.64 -11.46 5.11
N LEU A 35 26.08 -12.60 4.56
CA LEU A 35 25.93 -13.89 5.24
C LEU A 35 26.72 -13.94 6.56
N THR A 36 27.96 -13.44 6.57
CA THR A 36 28.75 -13.42 7.81
C THR A 36 28.12 -12.49 8.85
N LYS A 37 27.58 -11.34 8.44
CA LYS A 37 26.85 -10.42 9.32
C LYS A 37 25.60 -11.07 9.92
N THR A 38 24.76 -11.71 9.11
CA THR A 38 23.52 -12.35 9.62
C THR A 38 23.84 -13.47 10.62
N ARG A 39 24.85 -14.30 10.35
CA ARG A 39 25.27 -15.34 11.30
C ARG A 39 25.84 -14.79 12.60
N LEU A 40 26.54 -13.65 12.57
CA LEU A 40 26.99 -12.97 13.77
C LEU A 40 25.83 -12.41 14.59
N GLN A 41 24.80 -11.87 13.93
CA GLN A 41 23.64 -11.28 14.62
C GLN A 41 22.79 -12.32 15.36
N ILE A 42 22.74 -13.56 14.86
CA ILE A 42 21.98 -14.66 15.46
C ILE A 42 22.79 -15.38 16.56
N GLN A 43 24.09 -15.09 16.72
CA GLN A 43 24.88 -15.63 17.84
C GLN A 43 24.27 -15.15 19.16
N GLY A 44 23.76 -16.10 19.97
CA GLY A 44 23.12 -15.83 21.26
C GLY A 44 21.60 -16.02 21.31
N GLU A 45 20.91 -16.22 20.19
CA GLU A 45 19.45 -16.44 20.17
C GLU A 45 19.02 -17.90 20.37
N GLY A 46 19.97 -18.85 20.32
CA GLY A 46 19.72 -20.25 20.66
C GLY A 46 19.86 -20.47 22.16
N GLY A 47 18.79 -20.93 22.83
CA GLY A 47 18.68 -21.17 24.28
C GLY A 47 19.58 -22.29 24.85
N GLY A 48 20.85 -22.34 24.46
CA GLY A 48 21.88 -23.20 25.04
C GLY A 48 22.66 -22.47 26.14
N SER A 49 23.06 -23.23 27.17
CA SER A 49 23.79 -22.76 28.35
C SER A 49 24.92 -21.76 28.06
N VAL A 50 24.98 -20.71 28.89
CA VAL A 50 25.87 -19.53 28.87
C VAL A 50 27.37 -19.85 28.74
N GLN A 51 27.80 -21.09 28.96
CA GLN A 51 29.21 -21.45 29.11
C GLN A 51 29.95 -21.86 27.82
N SER A 52 29.31 -21.80 26.64
CA SER A 52 29.95 -22.17 25.35
C SER A 52 29.59 -21.26 24.14
N GLN A 53 29.12 -20.02 24.37
CA GLN A 53 28.90 -19.06 23.27
C GLN A 53 30.19 -18.27 23.01
N ARG A 54 31.10 -18.88 22.25
CA ARG A 54 32.36 -18.24 21.83
C ARG A 54 32.03 -17.15 20.81
N HIS A 55 32.12 -15.88 21.22
CA HIS A 55 31.93 -14.73 20.34
C HIS A 55 32.97 -14.79 19.21
N ARG A 56 32.54 -15.14 18.00
CA ARG A 56 33.44 -15.20 16.83
C ARG A 56 33.39 -13.84 16.13
N GLY A 57 34.54 -13.29 15.77
CA GLY A 57 34.61 -12.13 14.90
C GLY A 57 34.25 -12.48 13.44
N MET A 58 34.00 -11.47 12.60
CA MET A 58 33.52 -11.64 11.23
C MET A 58 34.42 -12.53 10.35
N LEU A 59 35.74 -12.38 10.46
CA LEU A 59 36.71 -13.23 9.75
C LEU A 59 36.72 -14.68 10.26
N SER A 60 36.54 -14.88 11.56
CA SER A 60 36.47 -16.22 12.15
C SER A 60 35.17 -16.94 11.76
N THR A 61 34.07 -16.21 11.64
CA THR A 61 32.79 -16.74 11.17
C THR A 61 32.89 -17.12 9.69
N ALA A 62 33.47 -16.25 8.85
CA ALA A 62 33.70 -16.55 7.44
C ALA A 62 34.60 -17.78 7.24
N ALA A 63 35.73 -17.85 7.94
CA ALA A 63 36.64 -18.99 7.88
C ALA A 63 35.99 -20.28 8.41
N GLY A 64 35.12 -20.18 9.42
CA GLY A 64 34.30 -21.28 9.92
C GLY A 64 33.38 -21.83 8.83
N ILE A 65 32.59 -20.98 8.16
CA ILE A 65 31.69 -21.40 7.08
C ILE A 65 32.45 -22.13 5.96
N VAL A 66 33.59 -21.57 5.54
CA VAL A 66 34.40 -22.19 4.47
C VAL A 66 34.94 -23.56 4.87
N ARG A 67 35.42 -23.72 6.11
CA ARG A 67 36.00 -24.97 6.60
C ARG A 67 34.95 -26.03 6.94
N GLU A 68 33.82 -25.61 7.51
CA GLU A 68 32.78 -26.49 8.05
C GLU A 68 31.72 -26.85 6.98
N GLU A 69 31.36 -25.91 6.11
CA GLU A 69 30.26 -26.08 5.13
C GLU A 69 30.74 -26.02 3.67
N GLY A 70 31.92 -25.46 3.42
CA GLY A 70 32.53 -25.33 2.10
C GLY A 70 32.45 -23.91 1.52
N PRO A 71 33.32 -23.56 0.55
CA PRO A 71 33.46 -22.18 0.06
C PRO A 71 32.22 -21.63 -0.65
N LEU A 72 31.48 -22.48 -1.38
CA LEU A 72 30.28 -22.06 -2.10
C LEU A 72 29.10 -21.69 -1.19
N LYS A 73 29.14 -22.13 0.07
CA LYS A 73 28.10 -21.83 1.07
C LYS A 73 28.10 -20.38 1.51
N LEU A 74 29.16 -19.62 1.22
CA LEU A 74 29.17 -18.16 1.38
C LEU A 74 28.10 -17.45 0.53
N TRP A 75 27.60 -18.09 -0.52
CA TRP A 75 26.51 -17.59 -1.37
C TRP A 75 25.16 -18.27 -1.12
N GLN A 76 25.02 -19.01 -0.02
CA GLN A 76 23.75 -19.64 0.34
C GLN A 76 22.70 -18.56 0.65
N GLY A 77 21.69 -18.45 -0.23
CA GLY A 77 20.65 -17.41 -0.16
C GLY A 77 20.78 -16.30 -1.20
N VAL A 78 21.77 -16.37 -2.11
CA VAL A 78 21.93 -15.36 -3.17
C VAL A 78 20.79 -15.38 -4.19
N THR A 79 20.20 -16.54 -4.44
CA THR A 79 19.07 -16.71 -5.38
C THR A 79 17.87 -15.81 -5.03
N PRO A 80 17.28 -15.87 -3.82
CA PRO A 80 16.20 -14.96 -3.45
C PRO A 80 16.62 -13.48 -3.42
N ALA A 81 17.89 -13.17 -3.10
CA ALA A 81 18.40 -11.79 -3.17
C ALA A 81 18.44 -11.25 -4.61
N ILE A 82 18.86 -12.06 -5.58
CA ILE A 82 18.83 -11.72 -7.01
C ILE A 82 17.39 -11.56 -7.49
N TYR A 83 16.46 -12.47 -7.12
CA TYR A 83 15.05 -12.33 -7.47
C TYR A 83 14.43 -11.02 -6.98
N ARG A 84 14.75 -10.60 -5.74
CA ARG A 84 14.32 -9.30 -5.20
C ARG A 84 14.80 -8.14 -6.06
N HIS A 85 16.08 -8.14 -6.46
CA HIS A 85 16.63 -7.09 -7.33
C HIS A 85 16.00 -7.08 -8.72
N ILE A 86 15.76 -8.24 -9.32
CA ILE A 86 15.05 -8.36 -10.61
C ILE A 86 13.63 -7.79 -10.50
N ALA A 87 12.90 -8.11 -9.41
CA ALA A 87 11.55 -7.61 -9.19
C ALA A 87 11.53 -6.08 -9.02
N VAL A 88 12.46 -5.51 -8.27
CA VAL A 88 12.61 -4.05 -8.09
C VAL A 88 12.96 -3.36 -9.42
N LEU A 89 13.89 -3.94 -10.20
CA LEU A 89 14.23 -3.41 -11.52
C LEU A 89 13.05 -3.48 -12.49
N GLY A 90 12.31 -4.59 -12.48
CA GLY A 90 11.11 -4.80 -13.29
C GLY A 90 10.02 -3.77 -12.98
N SER A 91 9.77 -3.50 -11.69
CA SER A 91 8.78 -2.51 -11.27
C SER A 91 9.18 -1.08 -11.64
N MET A 92 10.47 -0.74 -11.54
CA MET A 92 11.00 0.56 -11.97
C MET A 92 10.87 0.77 -13.48
N VAL A 93 11.19 -0.24 -14.29
CA VAL A 93 11.06 -0.17 -15.76
C VAL A 93 9.60 -0.07 -16.17
N SER A 94 8.72 -0.87 -15.56
CA SER A 94 7.27 -0.81 -15.80
C SER A 94 6.71 0.57 -15.44
N GLY A 95 7.08 1.13 -14.28
CA GLY A 95 6.68 2.47 -13.87
C GLY A 95 7.18 3.56 -14.82
N ALA A 96 8.44 3.49 -15.26
CA ALA A 96 8.99 4.43 -16.23
C ALA A 96 8.29 4.34 -17.59
N LEU A 97 7.98 3.12 -18.06
CA LEU A 97 7.27 2.89 -19.31
C LEU A 97 5.82 3.40 -19.23
N GLY A 98 5.12 3.13 -18.12
CA GLY A 98 3.78 3.66 -17.87
C GLY A 98 3.75 5.19 -17.89
N GLN A 99 4.71 5.85 -17.22
CA GLN A 99 4.83 7.31 -17.25
C GLN A 99 5.23 7.84 -18.64
N PHE A 100 6.02 7.09 -19.40
CA PHE A 100 6.36 7.45 -20.78
C PHE A 100 5.12 7.42 -21.67
N ILE A 101 4.27 6.38 -21.57
CA ILE A 101 3.02 6.25 -22.32
C ILE A 101 2.02 7.35 -21.90
N ALA A 102 1.96 7.70 -20.61
CA ALA A 102 1.07 8.75 -20.09
C ALA A 102 1.54 10.19 -20.37
N SER A 103 2.82 10.38 -20.74
CA SER A 103 3.41 11.72 -20.89
C SER A 103 2.71 12.65 -21.91
N PRO A 104 2.18 12.17 -23.06
CA PRO A 104 1.37 12.98 -23.97
C PRO A 104 0.10 13.57 -23.32
N THR A 105 -0.60 12.78 -22.50
CA THR A 105 -1.81 13.23 -21.81
C THR A 105 -1.47 14.25 -20.72
N ASP A 106 -0.37 14.02 -20.00
CA ASP A 106 0.15 14.98 -19.01
C ASP A 106 0.53 16.33 -19.64
N LEU A 107 1.17 16.30 -20.81
CA LEU A 107 1.51 17.51 -21.56
C LEU A 107 0.26 18.33 -21.88
N VAL A 108 -0.76 17.69 -22.46
CA VAL A 108 -2.02 18.35 -22.80
C VAL A 108 -2.70 18.91 -21.55
N LYS A 109 -2.74 18.13 -20.47
CA LYS A 109 -3.30 18.56 -19.18
C LYS A 109 -2.62 19.83 -18.67
N VAL A 110 -1.28 19.88 -18.65
CA VAL A 110 -0.52 21.05 -18.20
C VAL A 110 -0.84 22.27 -19.08
N GLN A 111 -0.88 22.12 -20.41
CA GLN A 111 -1.19 23.24 -21.29
C GLN A 111 -2.61 23.77 -21.11
N MET A 112 -3.59 22.89 -20.91
CA MET A 112 -4.97 23.27 -20.64
C MET A 112 -5.12 23.96 -19.27
N GLN A 113 -4.44 23.47 -18.24
CA GLN A 113 -4.44 24.10 -16.91
C GLN A 113 -3.81 25.51 -16.93
N MET A 114 -2.84 25.76 -17.81
CA MET A 114 -2.19 27.06 -17.95
C MET A 114 -2.97 28.06 -18.82
N GLU A 115 -4.05 27.61 -19.48
CA GLU A 115 -4.87 28.43 -20.37
C GLU A 115 -5.57 29.58 -19.62
N GLY A 116 -6.05 29.32 -18.39
CA GLY A 116 -6.64 30.37 -17.53
C GLY A 116 -5.65 31.51 -17.26
N ARG A 117 -4.39 31.18 -16.94
CA ARG A 117 -3.33 32.18 -16.72
C ARG A 117 -2.98 32.94 -17.99
N ARG A 118 -2.96 32.26 -19.13
CA ARG A 118 -2.67 32.86 -20.44
C ARG A 118 -3.71 33.92 -20.84
N ARG A 119 -4.99 33.67 -20.54
CA ARG A 119 -6.08 34.65 -20.75
C ARG A 119 -5.90 35.89 -19.89
N LEU A 120 -5.48 35.73 -18.64
CA LEU A 120 -5.16 36.86 -17.75
C LEU A 120 -3.96 37.68 -18.25
N GLU A 121 -3.01 37.06 -18.94
CA GLU A 121 -1.90 37.75 -19.62
C GLU A 121 -2.31 38.42 -20.94
N GLY A 122 -3.60 38.42 -21.30
CA GLY A 122 -4.12 39.01 -22.54
C GLY A 122 -3.73 38.26 -23.82
N LYS A 123 -3.16 37.04 -23.68
CA LYS A 123 -2.72 36.23 -24.83
C LYS A 123 -3.90 35.41 -25.37
N PRO A 124 -3.99 35.23 -26.71
CA PRO A 124 -5.06 34.43 -27.30
C PRO A 124 -4.94 32.96 -26.85
N PRO A 125 -6.08 32.25 -26.77
CA PRO A 125 -6.09 30.91 -26.24
C PRO A 125 -5.31 29.93 -27.10
N ARG A 126 -4.42 29.14 -26.47
CA ARG A 126 -3.56 28.20 -27.19
C ARG A 126 -4.35 26.96 -27.59
N VAL A 127 -5.21 26.47 -26.71
CA VAL A 127 -5.98 25.24 -26.89
C VAL A 127 -7.45 25.45 -26.55
N ARG A 128 -8.36 24.91 -27.37
CA ARG A 128 -9.82 25.02 -27.18
C ARG A 128 -10.45 23.76 -26.57
N GLY A 129 -9.74 22.63 -26.64
CA GLY A 129 -10.18 21.34 -26.11
C GLY A 129 -9.06 20.30 -26.25
N VAL A 130 -9.30 19.10 -25.71
CA VAL A 130 -8.31 18.01 -25.68
C VAL A 130 -7.89 17.58 -27.08
N TYR A 131 -8.86 17.27 -27.95
CA TYR A 131 -8.58 16.85 -29.33
C TYR A 131 -7.81 17.93 -30.12
N HIS A 132 -8.23 19.19 -29.99
CA HIS A 132 -7.56 20.32 -30.60
C HIS A 132 -6.12 20.51 -30.06
N ALA A 133 -5.87 20.22 -28.78
CA ALA A 133 -4.52 20.27 -28.22
C ALA A 133 -3.61 19.22 -28.85
N PHE A 134 -4.07 17.96 -28.97
CA PHE A 134 -3.29 16.89 -29.61
C PHE A 134 -2.99 17.20 -31.07
N THR A 135 -4.00 17.56 -31.87
CA THR A 135 -3.81 17.85 -33.31
C THR A 135 -2.87 19.04 -33.52
N LYS A 136 -3.03 20.10 -32.71
CA LYS A 136 -2.16 21.28 -32.77
C LYS A 136 -0.71 20.98 -32.41
N ILE A 137 -0.46 20.22 -31.33
CA ILE A 137 0.91 19.87 -30.92
C ILE A 137 1.60 19.03 -32.01
N ILE A 138 0.86 18.09 -32.62
CA ILE A 138 1.38 17.27 -33.72
C ILE A 138 1.65 18.13 -34.97
N ALA A 139 0.76 19.07 -35.30
CA ALA A 139 0.93 19.96 -36.44
C ALA A 139 2.12 20.93 -36.27
N GLU A 140 2.36 21.44 -35.06
CA GLU A 140 3.41 22.41 -34.78
C GLU A 140 4.80 21.77 -34.60
N GLY A 141 4.92 20.58 -34.02
CA GLY A 141 6.22 20.00 -33.65
C GLY A 141 6.36 18.50 -33.92
N GLY A 142 5.41 17.92 -34.65
CA GLY A 142 5.36 16.50 -34.97
C GLY A 142 5.03 15.62 -33.75
N VAL A 143 5.01 14.30 -33.99
CA VAL A 143 4.66 13.29 -32.96
C VAL A 143 5.61 13.34 -31.75
N ARG A 144 6.89 13.66 -31.96
CA ARG A 144 7.88 13.75 -30.87
C ARG A 144 7.59 14.89 -29.90
N ALA A 145 6.86 15.93 -30.31
CA ALA A 145 6.49 17.04 -29.43
C ALA A 145 5.56 16.60 -28.29
N LEU A 146 4.81 15.51 -28.46
CA LEU A 146 3.93 14.96 -27.41
C LEU A 146 4.70 14.46 -26.18
N TRP A 147 5.95 14.05 -26.34
CA TRP A 147 6.81 13.63 -25.22
C TRP A 147 7.59 14.80 -24.61
N ALA A 148 7.16 16.03 -24.82
CA ALA A 148 7.70 17.20 -24.12
C ALA A 148 7.77 16.99 -22.59
N GLY A 149 8.97 17.00 -22.00
CA GLY A 149 9.12 16.93 -20.54
C GLY A 149 8.91 15.53 -19.94
N TRP A 150 8.96 14.46 -20.74
CA TRP A 150 8.86 13.09 -20.24
C TRP A 150 9.98 12.72 -19.24
N VAL A 151 11.20 13.24 -19.43
CA VAL A 151 12.35 12.96 -18.55
C VAL A 151 12.12 13.44 -17.11
N PRO A 152 11.83 14.73 -16.85
CA PRO A 152 11.53 15.19 -15.49
C PRO A 152 10.25 14.54 -14.93
N ASN A 153 9.32 14.09 -15.79
CA ASN A 153 8.14 13.35 -15.36
C ASN A 153 8.49 11.97 -14.76
N VAL A 154 9.33 11.19 -15.46
CA VAL A 154 9.83 9.90 -14.97
C VAL A 154 10.72 10.09 -13.75
N GLN A 155 11.58 11.12 -13.74
CA GLN A 155 12.41 11.44 -12.58
C GLN A 155 11.57 11.77 -11.35
N ARG A 156 10.50 12.56 -11.51
CA ARG A 156 9.56 12.85 -10.42
C ARG A 156 8.94 11.59 -9.86
N ALA A 157 8.45 10.69 -10.70
CA ALA A 157 7.86 9.43 -10.25
C ALA A 157 8.86 8.58 -9.45
N ALA A 158 10.11 8.50 -9.93
CA ALA A 158 11.17 7.80 -9.21
C ALA A 158 11.49 8.47 -7.85
N LEU A 159 11.64 9.80 -7.81
CA LEU A 159 11.98 10.54 -6.59
C LEU A 159 10.90 10.44 -5.52
N VAL A 160 9.62 10.51 -5.91
CA VAL A 160 8.49 10.35 -4.99
C VAL A 160 8.47 8.94 -4.41
N ASN A 161 8.57 7.91 -5.25
CA ASN A 161 8.55 6.52 -4.77
C ASN A 161 9.76 6.18 -3.88
N LEU A 162 10.95 6.70 -4.22
CA LEU A 162 12.14 6.52 -3.41
C LEU A 162 12.01 7.19 -2.05
N GLY A 163 11.54 8.45 -2.03
CA GLY A 163 11.30 9.18 -0.79
C GLY A 163 10.27 8.49 0.09
N ASP A 164 9.22 7.95 -0.52
CA ASP A 164 8.15 7.27 0.18
C ASP A 164 8.64 5.97 0.83
N LEU A 165 9.20 5.04 0.05
CA LEU A 165 9.65 3.74 0.55
C LEU A 165 10.73 3.86 1.64
N MET A 166 11.74 4.71 1.43
CA MET A 166 12.85 4.83 2.38
C MET A 166 12.42 5.47 3.70
N THR A 167 11.47 6.41 3.64
CA THR A 167 11.05 7.15 4.83
C THR A 167 9.99 6.38 5.60
N TYR A 168 9.05 5.74 4.92
CA TYR A 168 7.94 5.04 5.55
C TYR A 168 8.43 3.96 6.54
N ASP A 169 9.24 3.02 6.07
CA ASP A 169 9.73 1.91 6.90
C ASP A 169 10.65 2.41 8.02
N THR A 170 11.50 3.39 7.73
CA THR A 170 12.41 3.99 8.70
C THR A 170 11.63 4.67 9.83
N VAL A 171 10.61 5.47 9.49
CA VAL A 171 9.77 6.18 10.47
C VAL A 171 8.92 5.19 11.25
N LYS A 172 8.33 4.18 10.59
CA LYS A 172 7.55 3.14 11.27
C LYS A 172 8.41 2.42 12.33
N HIS A 173 9.59 1.93 11.95
CA HIS A 173 10.48 1.26 12.90
C HIS A 173 10.98 2.20 14.00
N PHE A 174 11.24 3.47 13.68
CA PHE A 174 11.61 4.47 14.67
C PHE A 174 10.49 4.71 15.69
N LEU A 175 9.23 4.82 15.25
CA LEU A 175 8.06 5.01 16.11
C LEU A 175 7.84 3.78 17.01
N LEU A 176 7.84 2.57 16.44
CA LEU A 176 7.63 1.33 17.20
C LEU A 176 8.73 1.06 18.24
N ARG A 177 9.97 1.50 17.98
CA ARG A 177 11.11 1.25 18.89
C ARG A 177 11.27 2.31 19.98
N ASN A 178 10.94 3.56 19.68
CA ASN A 178 11.17 4.68 20.61
C ASN A 178 9.89 5.18 21.31
N THR A 179 8.72 4.67 20.91
CA THR A 179 7.45 5.01 21.55
C THR A 179 6.69 3.75 21.97
N SER A 180 5.85 3.84 22.98
CA SER A 180 4.99 2.73 23.42
C SER A 180 3.76 2.52 22.51
N MET A 181 3.76 3.05 21.29
CA MET A 181 2.64 2.88 20.36
C MET A 181 2.61 1.47 19.77
N PRO A 182 1.47 0.75 19.82
CA PRO A 182 1.30 -0.51 19.11
C PRO A 182 1.21 -0.28 17.60
N ASP A 183 1.45 -1.34 16.81
CA ASP A 183 1.33 -1.32 15.35
C ASP A 183 -0.14 -1.19 14.91
N ASN A 184 -0.65 0.04 14.94
CA ASN A 184 -2.04 0.39 14.70
C ASN A 184 -2.16 1.46 13.59
N SER A 185 -3.39 1.77 13.16
CA SER A 185 -3.64 2.74 12.08
C SER A 185 -3.05 4.13 12.34
N ILE A 186 -2.89 4.53 13.61
CA ILE A 186 -2.27 5.81 13.98
C ILE A 186 -0.76 5.78 13.69
N CYS A 187 -0.07 4.70 14.05
CA CYS A 187 1.35 4.50 13.74
C CYS A 187 1.58 4.53 12.22
N HIS A 188 0.73 3.84 11.47
CA HIS A 188 0.77 3.84 10.01
C HIS A 188 0.46 5.23 9.42
N GLY A 189 -0.51 5.96 9.99
CA GLY A 189 -0.87 7.31 9.57
C GLY A 189 0.26 8.31 9.78
N LEU A 190 0.89 8.32 10.96
CA LEU A 190 2.04 9.18 11.26
C LEU A 190 3.23 8.87 10.34
N SER A 191 3.52 7.59 10.12
CA SER A 191 4.57 7.14 9.19
C SER A 191 4.29 7.62 7.76
N SER A 192 3.04 7.52 7.30
CA SER A 192 2.61 7.99 5.98
C SER A 192 2.72 9.52 5.83
N ILE A 193 2.40 10.29 6.87
CA ILE A 193 2.51 11.75 6.84
C ILE A 193 3.98 12.18 6.71
N CYS A 194 4.87 11.59 7.52
CA CYS A 194 6.31 11.86 7.44
C CYS A 194 6.88 11.43 6.08
N SER A 195 6.45 10.28 5.58
CA SER A 195 6.84 9.76 4.27
C SER A 195 6.41 10.69 3.13
N GLY A 196 5.14 11.12 3.14
CA GLY A 196 4.60 12.07 2.16
C GLY A 196 5.30 13.43 2.19
N LEU A 197 5.79 13.88 3.35
CA LEU A 197 6.60 15.09 3.46
C LEU A 197 7.94 14.93 2.74
N VAL A 198 8.67 13.84 2.99
CA VAL A 198 9.96 13.58 2.34
C VAL A 198 9.78 13.38 0.83
N ALA A 199 8.76 12.64 0.42
CA ALA A 199 8.40 12.47 -0.97
C ALA A 199 8.07 13.80 -1.66
N ALA A 200 7.37 14.71 -0.99
CA ALA A 200 7.13 16.07 -1.50
C ALA A 200 8.45 16.87 -1.62
N VAL A 201 9.33 16.81 -0.62
CA VAL A 201 10.63 17.51 -0.67
C VAL A 201 11.49 17.02 -1.84
N MET A 202 11.50 15.71 -2.09
CA MET A 202 12.26 15.12 -3.20
C MET A 202 11.60 15.35 -4.56
N GLY A 203 10.27 15.28 -4.65
CA GLY A 203 9.53 15.36 -5.91
C GLY A 203 9.30 16.78 -6.43
N THR A 204 9.13 17.78 -5.55
CA THR A 204 8.71 19.14 -5.95
C THR A 204 9.67 19.81 -6.96
N PRO A 205 11.01 19.70 -6.84
CA PRO A 205 11.91 20.25 -7.84
C PRO A 205 11.69 19.68 -9.25
N ALA A 206 11.45 18.36 -9.35
CA ALA A 206 11.17 17.71 -10.61
C ALA A 206 9.80 18.11 -11.18
N ASP A 207 8.80 18.34 -10.31
CA ASP A 207 7.49 18.88 -10.69
C ASP A 207 7.59 20.29 -11.30
N VAL A 208 8.35 21.17 -10.68
CA VAL A 208 8.57 22.53 -11.19
C VAL A 208 9.27 22.50 -12.55
N VAL A 209 10.30 21.67 -12.71
CA VAL A 209 10.99 21.53 -14.01
C VAL A 209 10.07 20.90 -15.07
N LYS A 210 9.31 19.84 -14.71
CA LYS A 210 8.32 19.19 -15.61
C LYS A 210 7.35 20.22 -16.16
N THR A 211 6.68 20.96 -15.27
CA THR A 211 5.64 21.91 -15.64
C THR A 211 6.18 23.07 -16.50
N ARG A 212 7.36 23.62 -16.17
CA ARG A 212 8.03 24.64 -16.99
C ARG A 212 8.38 24.13 -18.40
N VAL A 213 8.93 22.93 -18.50
CA VAL A 213 9.33 22.31 -19.78
C VAL A 213 8.12 21.89 -20.63
N MET A 214 7.00 21.52 -20.01
CA MET A 214 5.74 21.16 -20.68
C MET A 214 4.94 22.39 -21.16
N ASN A 215 4.98 23.50 -20.41
CA ASN A 215 4.19 24.70 -20.74
C ASN A 215 4.89 25.67 -21.72
N GLN A 216 6.22 25.63 -21.83
CA GLN A 216 6.97 26.53 -22.69
C GLN A 216 6.53 26.42 -24.18
N PRO A 217 6.57 27.52 -24.94
CA PRO A 217 6.34 27.47 -26.38
C PRO A 217 7.50 26.75 -27.09
N ARG A 218 7.19 26.15 -28.24
CA ARG A 218 8.12 25.35 -29.03
C ARG A 218 8.22 25.86 -30.45
N ASP A 219 9.38 25.65 -31.04
CA ASP A 219 9.63 25.84 -32.47
C ASP A 219 9.05 24.68 -33.30
N SER A 220 8.91 24.90 -34.60
CA SER A 220 8.57 23.94 -35.66
C SER A 220 9.35 22.61 -35.56
N ASN A 221 10.60 22.68 -35.07
CA ASN A 221 11.47 21.52 -34.86
C ASN A 221 11.25 20.80 -33.51
N GLY A 222 10.21 21.16 -32.75
CA GLY A 222 9.89 20.59 -31.43
C GLY A 222 10.83 21.01 -30.29
N ARG A 223 11.75 21.95 -30.54
CA ARG A 223 12.69 22.48 -29.55
C ARG A 223 12.01 23.53 -28.67
N GLY A 224 12.31 23.53 -27.37
CA GLY A 224 11.83 24.54 -26.43
C GLY A 224 12.49 25.90 -26.70
N LEU A 225 11.69 26.97 -26.78
CA LEU A 225 12.20 28.32 -27.03
C LEU A 225 12.83 28.94 -25.78
N LEU A 226 12.36 28.56 -24.59
CA LEU A 226 12.84 29.09 -23.31
C LEU A 226 13.96 28.23 -22.72
N TYR A 227 13.80 26.90 -22.80
CA TYR A 227 14.71 25.94 -22.20
C TYR A 227 15.11 24.86 -23.21
N LYS A 228 16.42 24.68 -23.42
CA LYS A 228 16.97 23.69 -24.36
C LYS A 228 16.81 22.26 -23.86
N SER A 229 16.85 22.08 -22.54
CA SER A 229 16.74 20.79 -21.87
C SER A 229 16.18 20.95 -20.45
N SER A 230 15.82 19.84 -19.80
CA SER A 230 15.35 19.85 -18.40
C SER A 230 16.44 20.30 -17.42
N THR A 231 17.70 19.97 -17.69
CA THR A 231 18.85 20.44 -16.89
C THR A 231 19.10 21.93 -17.08
N ASP A 232 18.95 22.43 -18.31
CA ASP A 232 19.02 23.86 -18.62
C ASP A 232 17.91 24.63 -17.89
N CYS A 233 16.68 24.10 -17.91
CA CYS A 233 15.57 24.65 -17.13
C CYS A 233 15.88 24.69 -15.63
N LEU A 234 16.44 23.62 -15.06
CA LEU A 234 16.83 23.57 -13.65
C LEU A 234 17.86 24.65 -13.31
N VAL A 235 18.97 24.70 -14.05
CA VAL A 235 20.07 25.64 -13.82
C VAL A 235 19.59 27.09 -13.98
N GLN A 236 18.81 27.37 -15.02
CA GLN A 236 18.30 28.72 -15.26
C GLN A 236 17.31 29.16 -14.19
N SER A 237 16.46 28.25 -13.69
CA SER A 237 15.52 28.54 -12.60
C SER A 237 16.27 28.93 -11.33
N VAL A 238 17.30 28.17 -10.95
CA VAL A 238 18.13 28.47 -9.77
C VAL A 238 18.91 29.77 -9.94
N ARG A 239 19.53 30.00 -11.11
CA ARG A 239 20.34 31.21 -11.36
C ARG A 239 19.52 32.50 -11.46
N ARG A 240 18.30 32.45 -12.01
CA ARG A 240 17.47 33.65 -12.23
C ARG A 240 16.48 33.93 -11.12
N GLU A 241 15.87 32.90 -10.55
CA GLU A 241 14.81 33.04 -9.54
C GLU A 241 15.24 32.60 -8.13
N GLY A 242 16.46 32.05 -7.99
CA GLY A 242 16.96 31.49 -6.74
C GLY A 242 16.53 30.04 -6.50
N PHE A 243 17.16 29.41 -5.51
CA PHE A 243 16.96 27.99 -5.18
C PHE A 243 15.51 27.66 -4.76
N PHE A 244 14.89 28.52 -3.94
CA PHE A 244 13.52 28.32 -3.45
C PHE A 244 12.46 28.36 -4.56
N SER A 245 12.80 28.82 -5.77
CA SER A 245 11.89 28.75 -6.92
C SER A 245 11.48 27.32 -7.30
N LEU A 246 12.30 26.33 -6.94
CA LEU A 246 12.06 24.90 -7.17
C LEU A 246 10.99 24.31 -6.24
N TYR A 247 10.61 25.02 -5.18
CA TYR A 247 9.61 24.58 -4.19
C TYR A 247 8.29 25.35 -4.33
N LYS A 248 8.10 26.12 -5.41
CA LYS A 248 6.82 26.75 -5.74
C LYS A 248 5.76 25.66 -5.95
N GLY A 249 4.73 25.64 -5.09
CA GLY A 249 3.69 24.61 -5.10
C GLY A 249 3.96 23.43 -4.15
N PHE A 250 4.97 23.53 -3.28
CA PHE A 250 5.27 22.51 -2.26
C PHE A 250 4.07 22.22 -1.36
N LEU A 251 3.45 23.24 -0.75
CA LEU A 251 2.32 23.05 0.18
C LEU A 251 1.14 22.31 -0.48
N PRO A 252 0.61 22.74 -1.65
CA PRO A 252 -0.41 21.97 -2.36
C PRO A 252 0.01 20.52 -2.69
N THR A 253 1.29 20.31 -3.05
CA THR A 253 1.81 18.98 -3.38
C THR A 253 1.83 18.07 -2.16
N TRP A 254 2.30 18.60 -1.02
CA TRP A 254 2.31 17.89 0.25
C TRP A 254 0.88 17.62 0.74
N PHE A 255 -0.02 18.60 0.71
CA PHE A 255 -1.43 18.39 1.07
C PHE A 255 -2.10 17.32 0.20
N ARG A 256 -1.80 17.26 -1.10
CA ARG A 256 -2.31 16.19 -1.97
C ARG A 256 -1.83 14.81 -1.52
N MET A 257 -0.55 14.67 -1.16
CA MET A 257 0.02 13.41 -0.65
C MET A 257 -0.50 13.06 0.75
N PHE A 258 -0.74 14.08 1.58
CA PHE A 258 -1.41 13.96 2.86
C PHE A 258 -2.84 13.46 2.67
N SER A 259 -3.64 14.02 1.76
CA SER A 259 -5.02 13.59 1.51
C SER A 259 -5.11 12.13 1.07
N THR A 260 -4.23 11.70 0.15
CA THR A 260 -4.18 10.29 -0.26
C THR A 260 -3.76 9.36 0.88
N SER A 261 -2.94 9.85 1.81
CA SER A 261 -2.52 9.11 3.01
C SER A 261 -3.58 9.15 4.12
N SER A 262 -4.33 10.25 4.23
CA SER A 262 -5.39 10.43 5.21
C SER A 262 -6.66 9.72 4.78
N GLU A 263 -6.88 9.39 3.52
CA GLU A 263 -7.93 8.41 3.16
C GLU A 263 -7.59 7.00 3.68
N MET A 264 -6.30 6.67 3.80
CA MET A 264 -5.84 5.41 4.40
C MET A 264 -5.73 5.47 5.93
N ALA A 265 -5.54 6.67 6.51
CA ALA A 265 -5.28 6.88 7.94
C ALA A 265 -6.38 7.64 8.70
N ALA A 266 -7.36 8.23 8.01
CA ALA A 266 -8.54 8.75 8.66
C ALA A 266 -9.23 7.56 9.32
N PRO A 267 -9.61 7.66 10.61
CA PRO A 267 -10.77 6.91 11.04
C PRO A 267 -11.88 7.39 10.11
N GLY A 268 -12.24 6.53 9.16
CA GLY A 268 -13.23 6.86 8.14
C GLY A 268 -14.39 7.56 8.81
N SER A 269 -14.83 8.66 8.19
CA SER A 269 -16.20 9.13 8.25
C SER A 269 -17.11 7.99 7.80
N GLY A 270 -17.38 7.11 8.76
CA GLY A 270 -17.77 5.73 8.56
C GLY A 270 -17.02 4.91 9.61
N THR A 271 -17.52 4.93 10.85
CA THR A 271 -17.40 3.73 11.69
C THR A 271 -17.65 2.55 10.74
N SER A 272 -16.64 1.75 10.43
CA SER A 272 -16.85 0.48 9.74
C SER A 272 -17.85 -0.23 10.63
N ARG A 273 -19.12 -0.25 10.18
CA ARG A 273 -20.26 -0.78 10.91
C ARG A 273 -19.97 -2.26 10.93
N ARG A 274 -19.19 -2.72 11.91
CA ARG A 274 -18.64 -4.08 11.90
C ARG A 274 -19.81 -5.02 12.07
N LEU A 275 -20.26 -5.57 10.95
CA LEU A 275 -21.35 -6.52 10.91
C LEU A 275 -20.86 -7.83 11.51
N VAL A 276 -21.64 -8.35 12.44
CA VAL A 276 -21.35 -9.59 13.15
C VAL A 276 -22.61 -10.41 13.20
N GLN A 277 -22.49 -11.71 12.92
CA GLN A 277 -23.54 -12.65 13.21
C GLN A 277 -23.30 -13.28 14.59
N TYR A 278 -24.22 -13.06 15.53
CA TYR A 278 -24.18 -13.72 16.83
C TYR A 278 -24.96 -15.04 16.78
N VAL A 279 -24.33 -16.10 17.29
CA VAL A 279 -24.94 -17.42 17.46
C VAL A 279 -24.84 -17.78 18.93
N ILE A 280 -25.97 -18.06 19.57
CA ILE A 280 -26.07 -18.41 20.98
C ILE A 280 -26.43 -19.90 21.05
N VAL A 281 -25.59 -20.66 21.74
CA VAL A 281 -25.66 -22.12 21.82
C VAL A 281 -25.88 -22.53 23.26
N ARG A 282 -26.77 -23.48 23.50
CA ARG A 282 -26.97 -24.08 24.81
C ARG A 282 -25.79 -24.92 25.25
N SER A 283 -25.23 -24.61 26.43
CA SER A 283 -24.09 -25.33 27.01
C SER A 283 -24.50 -26.58 27.80
N ASP A 284 -25.74 -26.63 28.32
CA ASP A 284 -26.30 -27.82 28.97
C ASP A 284 -26.46 -29.01 28.02
N LEU A 285 -26.56 -28.78 26.71
CA LEU A 285 -26.57 -29.86 25.71
C LEU A 285 -25.32 -30.74 25.85
N ILE A 286 -24.14 -30.14 26.04
CA ILE A 286 -22.88 -30.88 26.19
C ILE A 286 -22.74 -31.41 27.62
N HIS A 287 -22.87 -30.53 28.61
CA HIS A 287 -22.48 -30.86 29.99
C HIS A 287 -23.52 -31.67 30.76
N SER A 288 -24.81 -31.46 30.47
CA SER A 288 -25.91 -32.09 31.21
C SER A 288 -26.58 -33.19 30.40
N LEU A 289 -26.80 -32.95 29.11
CA LEU A 289 -27.49 -33.87 28.21
C LEU A 289 -26.53 -34.77 27.40
N SER A 290 -25.22 -34.61 27.59
CA SER A 290 -24.17 -35.45 26.98
C SER A 290 -24.20 -35.52 25.45
N TRP A 291 -24.64 -34.44 24.78
CA TRP A 291 -24.60 -34.35 23.33
C TRP A 291 -23.16 -34.28 22.83
N PRO A 292 -22.84 -34.95 21.70
CA PRO A 292 -21.53 -34.80 21.09
C PRO A 292 -21.35 -33.37 20.56
N LEU A 293 -20.15 -32.81 20.73
CA LEU A 293 -19.81 -31.46 20.26
C LEU A 293 -20.15 -31.25 18.78
N GLY A 294 -19.95 -32.28 17.95
CA GLY A 294 -20.31 -32.23 16.53
C GLY A 294 -21.80 -31.97 16.29
N ALA A 295 -22.70 -32.59 17.06
CA ALA A 295 -24.13 -32.34 16.93
C ALA A 295 -24.47 -30.88 17.29
N VAL A 296 -23.88 -30.35 18.36
CA VAL A 296 -24.07 -28.97 18.80
C VAL A 296 -23.58 -27.96 17.74
N ILE A 297 -22.44 -28.23 17.10
CA ILE A 297 -21.94 -27.43 15.98
C ILE A 297 -22.92 -27.45 14.81
N THR A 298 -23.48 -28.61 14.46
CA THR A 298 -24.48 -28.74 13.40
C THR A 298 -25.71 -27.88 13.67
N GLN A 299 -26.21 -27.88 14.91
CA GLN A 299 -27.33 -27.02 15.33
C GLN A 299 -27.02 -25.53 15.13
N ALA A 300 -25.82 -25.10 15.53
CA ALA A 300 -25.36 -23.72 15.36
C ALA A 300 -25.27 -23.32 13.88
N CYS A 301 -24.77 -24.21 13.02
CA CYS A 301 -24.70 -24.01 11.58
C CYS A 301 -26.09 -23.88 10.93
N HIS A 302 -27.04 -24.74 11.32
CA HIS A 302 -28.41 -24.66 10.85
C HIS A 302 -29.08 -23.35 11.26
N ALA A 303 -28.96 -22.96 12.54
CA ALA A 303 -29.51 -21.72 13.05
C ALA A 303 -28.95 -20.49 12.30
N ALA A 304 -27.62 -20.44 12.13
CA ALA A 304 -26.94 -19.33 11.43
C ALA A 304 -27.36 -19.21 9.97
N THR A 305 -27.44 -20.35 9.27
CA THR A 305 -27.85 -20.40 7.85
C THR A 305 -29.31 -19.99 7.70
N ALA A 306 -30.19 -20.48 8.57
CA ALA A 306 -31.61 -20.13 8.57
C ALA A 306 -31.84 -18.65 8.84
N ALA A 307 -31.11 -18.04 9.79
CA ALA A 307 -31.20 -16.61 10.08
C ALA A 307 -30.79 -15.75 8.86
N ILE A 308 -29.73 -16.14 8.14
CA ILE A 308 -29.32 -15.44 6.92
C ILE A 308 -30.38 -15.59 5.83
N HIS A 309 -30.91 -16.79 5.62
CA HIS A 309 -31.90 -17.04 4.57
C HIS A 309 -33.21 -16.27 4.81
N LEU A 310 -33.72 -16.29 6.04
CA LEU A 310 -34.96 -15.59 6.40
C LEU A 310 -34.86 -14.07 6.23
N HIS A 311 -33.67 -13.53 6.43
CA HIS A 311 -33.40 -12.10 6.32
C HIS A 311 -32.51 -11.77 5.12
N TYR A 312 -32.55 -12.59 4.06
CA TYR A 312 -31.63 -12.44 2.93
C TYR A 312 -31.71 -11.05 2.31
N ASN A 313 -32.92 -10.49 2.12
CA ASN A 313 -33.12 -9.19 1.48
C ASN A 313 -32.83 -7.98 2.39
N ASP A 314 -32.43 -8.19 3.65
CA ASP A 314 -32.09 -7.11 4.57
C ASP A 314 -30.74 -6.47 4.20
N ALA A 315 -30.63 -5.14 4.33
CA ALA A 315 -29.45 -4.39 3.91
C ALA A 315 -28.17 -4.79 4.66
N ASP A 316 -28.22 -4.95 5.98
CA ASP A 316 -27.07 -5.42 6.76
C ASP A 316 -26.71 -6.87 6.37
N THR A 317 -27.69 -7.70 6.03
CA THR A 317 -27.44 -9.08 5.60
C THR A 317 -26.77 -9.14 4.21
N GLN A 318 -27.21 -8.30 3.28
CA GLN A 318 -26.58 -8.18 1.95
C GLN A 318 -25.14 -7.65 2.04
N GLU A 319 -24.89 -6.63 2.86
CA GLU A 319 -23.55 -6.09 3.09
C GLU A 319 -22.63 -7.14 3.74
N TYR A 320 -23.12 -7.89 4.72
CA TYR A 320 -22.38 -8.98 5.36
C TYR A 320 -22.00 -10.11 4.38
N LEU A 321 -22.80 -10.34 3.33
CA LEU A 321 -22.55 -11.36 2.30
C LEU A 321 -21.75 -10.84 1.10
N ALA A 322 -21.51 -9.53 1.00
CA ALA A 322 -20.78 -8.93 -0.13
C ALA A 322 -19.29 -9.31 -0.15
N GLU A 323 -18.68 -9.52 1.02
CA GLU A 323 -17.30 -9.96 1.18
C GLU A 323 -17.22 -11.26 2.00
N LEU A 324 -17.33 -12.40 1.31
CA LEU A 324 -17.41 -13.71 1.98
C LEU A 324 -16.16 -14.06 2.81
N ASP A 325 -14.98 -13.58 2.40
CA ASP A 325 -13.70 -13.84 3.06
C ASP A 325 -13.50 -13.01 4.35
N SER A 326 -14.33 -12.00 4.61
CA SER A 326 -14.23 -11.11 5.78
C SER A 326 -15.39 -11.27 6.79
N MET A 327 -16.29 -12.24 6.58
CA MET A 327 -17.41 -12.54 7.47
C MET A 327 -16.99 -12.85 8.91
N HIS A 328 -17.65 -12.21 9.88
CA HIS A 328 -17.36 -12.41 11.30
C HIS A 328 -18.55 -12.97 12.08
N LYS A 329 -18.35 -14.12 12.74
CA LYS A 329 -19.33 -14.74 13.65
C LYS A 329 -18.80 -14.79 15.08
N VAL A 330 -19.69 -14.59 16.04
CA VAL A 330 -19.39 -14.73 17.48
C VAL A 330 -20.34 -15.76 18.08
N VAL A 331 -19.76 -16.78 18.70
CA VAL A 331 -20.52 -17.84 19.38
C VAL A 331 -20.54 -17.58 20.88
N LEU A 332 -21.73 -17.48 21.45
CA LEU A 332 -21.96 -17.27 22.88
C LEU A 332 -22.66 -18.50 23.47
N GLN A 333 -22.48 -18.72 24.77
CA GLN A 333 -23.14 -19.80 25.48
C GLN A 333 -24.33 -19.30 26.30
N ALA A 334 -25.47 -19.97 26.14
CA ALA A 334 -26.59 -19.94 27.08
C ALA A 334 -26.45 -21.10 28.07
N PRO A 335 -26.65 -20.89 29.38
CA PRO A 335 -26.53 -21.97 30.37
C PRO A 335 -27.56 -23.09 30.18
N ASP A 336 -28.78 -22.76 29.74
CA ASP A 336 -29.91 -23.68 29.70
C ASP A 336 -30.99 -23.24 28.68
N GLU A 337 -32.06 -24.03 28.60
CA GLU A 337 -33.24 -23.72 27.79
C GLU A 337 -33.93 -22.41 28.19
N ALA A 338 -34.12 -22.19 29.49
CA ALA A 338 -34.87 -21.04 30.00
C ALA A 338 -34.19 -19.71 29.64
N SER A 339 -32.87 -19.65 29.72
CA SER A 339 -32.07 -18.49 29.34
C SER A 339 -32.09 -18.21 27.83
N LEU A 340 -32.13 -19.25 26.99
CA LEU A 340 -32.25 -19.12 25.54
C LEU A 340 -33.64 -18.60 25.15
N THR A 341 -34.71 -19.15 25.74
CA THR A 341 -36.10 -18.72 25.50
C THR A 341 -36.32 -17.30 26.02
N SER A 342 -35.80 -16.95 27.20
CA SER A 342 -35.85 -15.59 27.74
C SER A 342 -35.13 -14.59 26.82
N LEU A 343 -33.99 -14.96 26.24
CA LEU A 343 -33.33 -14.13 25.24
C LEU A 343 -34.20 -13.95 23.99
N SER A 344 -34.80 -15.01 23.47
CA SER A 344 -35.69 -14.92 22.30
C SER A 344 -36.85 -13.96 22.56
N SER A 345 -37.52 -14.04 23.72
CA SER A 345 -38.59 -13.11 24.09
C SER A 345 -38.11 -11.65 24.18
N LEU A 346 -36.92 -11.42 24.77
CA LEU A 346 -36.32 -10.09 24.84
C LEU A 346 -36.01 -9.52 23.45
N LEU A 347 -35.47 -10.35 22.54
CA LEU A 347 -35.15 -9.92 21.18
C LEU A 347 -36.43 -9.62 20.38
N CYS A 348 -37.51 -10.39 20.57
CA CYS A 348 -38.82 -10.08 19.99
C CYS A 348 -39.36 -8.73 20.51
N GLU A 349 -39.26 -8.46 21.81
CA GLU A 349 -39.70 -7.18 22.40
C GLU A 349 -38.93 -5.98 21.83
N LYS A 350 -37.65 -6.18 21.48
CA LYS A 350 -36.78 -5.14 20.92
C LYS A 350 -36.74 -5.10 19.40
N ASP A 351 -37.61 -5.86 18.73
CA ASP A 351 -37.68 -5.96 17.26
C ASP A 351 -36.33 -6.34 16.62
N ILE A 352 -35.59 -7.24 17.27
CA ILE A 352 -34.31 -7.76 16.78
C ILE A 352 -34.57 -9.09 16.07
N ALA A 353 -34.38 -9.08 14.77
CA ALA A 353 -34.55 -10.22 13.89
C ALA A 353 -33.58 -11.37 14.24
N HIS A 354 -34.14 -12.52 14.58
CA HIS A 354 -33.39 -13.71 14.96
C HIS A 354 -34.16 -14.98 14.63
N LYS A 355 -33.44 -16.11 14.60
CA LYS A 355 -33.98 -17.46 14.43
C LYS A 355 -33.68 -18.28 15.69
N LEU A 356 -34.72 -18.66 16.41
CA LEU A 356 -34.66 -19.75 17.38
C LEU A 356 -34.74 -21.08 16.61
N TRP A 357 -33.72 -21.91 16.77
CA TRP A 357 -33.59 -23.21 16.13
C TRP A 357 -34.08 -24.31 17.07
N MET A 358 -35.01 -25.11 16.55
CA MET A 358 -35.66 -26.21 17.26
C MET A 358 -35.17 -27.51 16.64
N GLU A 359 -34.57 -28.39 17.44
CA GLU A 359 -34.18 -29.71 16.96
C GLU A 359 -35.40 -30.62 16.82
N GLN A 360 -35.45 -31.41 15.75
CA GLN A 360 -36.46 -32.44 15.52
C GLN A 360 -35.84 -33.84 15.70
N PRO A 361 -36.59 -34.83 16.23
CA PRO A 361 -38.03 -34.82 16.54
C PRO A 361 -38.42 -34.32 17.94
N GLU A 362 -37.46 -34.08 18.85
CA GLU A 362 -37.72 -33.78 20.26
C GLU A 362 -38.34 -32.38 20.49
N ASN A 363 -38.27 -31.51 19.47
CA ASN A 363 -38.82 -30.16 19.44
C ASN A 363 -38.32 -29.28 20.60
N ILE A 364 -37.02 -29.38 20.90
CA ILE A 364 -36.35 -28.59 21.92
C ILE A 364 -35.53 -27.45 21.30
N PRO A 365 -35.47 -26.26 21.91
CA PRO A 365 -34.66 -25.15 21.40
C PRO A 365 -33.19 -25.42 21.70
N THR A 366 -32.34 -25.53 20.67
CA THR A 366 -30.91 -25.87 20.85
C THR A 366 -29.99 -24.67 20.63
N CYS A 367 -30.35 -23.78 19.70
CA CYS A 367 -29.54 -22.65 19.29
C CYS A 367 -30.42 -21.44 18.93
N LEU A 368 -29.85 -20.23 19.02
CA LEU A 368 -30.47 -19.00 18.53
C LEU A 368 -29.43 -18.23 17.71
N ALA A 369 -29.78 -17.81 16.50
CA ALA A 369 -28.89 -17.00 15.66
C ALA A 369 -29.57 -15.69 15.26
N LEU A 370 -28.87 -14.58 15.39
CA LEU A 370 -29.32 -13.31 14.85
C LEU A 370 -29.03 -13.26 13.34
N LYS A 371 -29.76 -12.41 12.60
CA LYS A 371 -29.24 -11.95 11.31
C LYS A 371 -27.95 -11.13 11.52
N PRO A 372 -27.12 -10.91 10.49
CA PRO A 372 -26.03 -9.96 10.59
C PRO A 372 -26.52 -8.59 11.06
N TYR A 373 -25.85 -8.06 12.07
CA TYR A 373 -26.11 -6.74 12.64
C TYR A 373 -24.81 -6.03 12.96
N PRO A 374 -24.82 -4.70 13.03
CA PRO A 374 -23.73 -3.95 13.65
C PRO A 374 -23.49 -4.43 15.05
N LYS A 375 -22.22 -4.58 15.39
CA LYS A 375 -21.86 -4.96 16.76
C LYS A 375 -22.50 -4.04 17.80
N GLU A 376 -22.52 -2.72 17.59
CA GLU A 376 -23.03 -1.79 18.61
C GLU A 376 -24.54 -1.92 18.86
N SER A 377 -25.33 -2.31 17.86
CA SER A 377 -26.80 -2.36 17.98
C SER A 377 -27.28 -3.55 18.80
N VAL A 378 -26.62 -4.69 18.70
CA VAL A 378 -27.08 -5.94 19.34
C VAL A 378 -26.26 -6.36 20.57
N HIS A 379 -25.00 -5.89 20.68
CA HIS A 379 -24.13 -6.26 21.79
C HIS A 379 -24.70 -5.96 23.19
N PRO A 380 -25.40 -4.84 23.45
CA PRO A 380 -25.99 -4.55 24.77
C PRO A 380 -26.90 -5.67 25.31
N TYR A 381 -27.66 -6.34 24.45
CA TYR A 381 -28.60 -7.41 24.83
C TYR A 381 -27.90 -8.75 25.10
N LEU A 382 -26.69 -8.91 24.56
CA LEU A 382 -25.91 -10.14 24.60
C LEU A 382 -24.80 -10.14 25.67
N LYS A 383 -24.52 -9.00 26.31
CA LYS A 383 -23.43 -8.82 27.30
C LYS A 383 -23.43 -9.85 28.44
N LYS A 384 -24.60 -10.38 28.81
CA LYS A 384 -24.75 -11.36 29.89
C LYS A 384 -24.26 -12.77 29.52
N PHE A 385 -24.15 -13.07 28.23
CA PHE A 385 -23.70 -14.38 27.74
C PHE A 385 -22.19 -14.36 27.49
N LYS A 386 -21.53 -15.44 27.90
CA LYS A 386 -20.07 -15.61 27.74
C LYS A 386 -19.77 -16.25 26.38
N LEU A 387 -18.54 -16.10 25.90
CA LEU A 387 -18.08 -16.86 24.73
C LEU A 387 -18.20 -18.36 24.99
N PHE A 388 -18.73 -19.09 24.01
CA PHE A 388 -18.77 -20.55 24.02
C PHE A 388 -17.35 -21.09 23.92
N LYS A 389 -16.93 -21.92 24.87
CA LYS A 389 -15.56 -22.43 24.98
C LYS A 389 -15.49 -23.91 24.72
#